data_AF-A0A1H9HW31-F1
#
_entry.id   AF-A0A1H9HW31-F1
#
_cell.length_a   1.000
_cell.length_b   1.000
_cell.length_c   1.000
_cell.angle_alpha   90.00
_cell.angle_beta   90.00
_cell.angle_gamma   90.00
#
_symmetry.space_group_name_H-M   'P 1'
#
loop_
_entity.id
_entity.type
_entity.pdbx_description
1 polymer ?
#
loop_
_entity_poly.entity_id
_entity_poly.type
_entity_poly.pdbx_seq_one_letter_code
_entity_poly.pdbx_strand_id
1 'polypeptide(L)'
;MSTTSLKIPEDVKQLAVAAAKQQGITPHAFMVDAIRVAASNAEKHSRFVADALAARANVLESGKGYAAEDVHAYLRARAQGKPAAKPKAKSWRG
;
A
#
# COMPACT_ATOMS: atom_id res chain seq x y z
N MET A 1 3.50 30.36 -1.82
CA MET A 1 2.82 29.13 -1.33
C MET A 1 1.52 29.55 -0.66
N SER A 2 0.42 28.84 -0.89
CA SER A 2 -0.87 29.12 -0.25
C SER A 2 -0.95 28.40 1.10
N THR A 3 -1.44 29.07 2.13
CA THR A 3 -1.66 28.48 3.46
C THR A 3 -3.07 27.91 3.56
N THR A 4 -3.17 26.65 3.99
CA THR A 4 -4.46 26.01 4.31
C THR A 4 -4.58 25.95 5.83
N SER A 5 -5.58 26.61 6.40
CA SER A 5 -5.86 26.54 7.84
C SER A 5 -6.64 25.27 8.16
N LEU A 6 -6.06 24.40 8.99
CA LEU A 6 -6.71 23.17 9.45
C LEU A 6 -7.04 23.29 10.94
N LYS A 7 -8.32 23.16 11.29
CA LYS A 7 -8.73 23.06 12.69
C LYS A 7 -8.51 21.62 13.15
N ILE A 8 -7.58 21.44 14.09
CA ILE A 8 -7.30 20.14 14.70
C ILE A 8 -7.92 20.08 16.11
N PRO A 9 -8.55 18.96 16.49
CA PRO A 9 -8.95 18.70 17.86
C PRO A 9 -7.75 18.76 18.83
N GLU A 10 -8.00 19.16 20.09
CA GLU A 10 -6.93 19.38 21.07
C GLU A 10 -6.19 18.07 21.41
N ASP A 11 -6.90 16.95 21.51
CA ASP A 11 -6.32 15.62 21.73
C ASP A 11 -5.35 15.24 20.59
N VAL A 12 -5.74 15.45 19.33
CA VAL A 12 -4.88 15.20 18.16
C VAL A 12 -3.65 16.09 18.18
N LYS A 13 -3.80 17.36 18.56
CA LYS A 13 -2.68 18.30 18.70
C LYS A 13 -1.68 17.82 19.75
N GLN A 14 -2.14 17.36 20.91
CA GLN A 14 -1.27 16.85 21.97
C GLN A 14 -0.49 15.61 21.52
N LEU A 15 -1.15 14.69 20.80
CA LEU A 15 -0.48 13.52 20.21
C LEU A 15 0.60 13.93 19.22
N ALA A 16 0.32 14.87 18.32
CA ALA A 16 1.29 15.36 17.34
C ALA A 16 2.50 16.03 18.01
N VAL A 17 2.29 16.83 19.05
CA VAL A 17 3.37 17.47 19.81
C VAL A 17 4.25 16.44 20.51
N ALA A 18 3.65 15.44 21.16
CA ALA A 18 4.39 14.37 21.84
C ALA A 18 5.23 13.55 20.86
N ALA A 19 4.64 13.15 19.73
CA ALA A 19 5.33 12.38 18.70
C ALA A 19 6.47 13.19 18.04
N ALA A 20 6.23 14.47 17.73
CA ALA A 20 7.25 15.35 17.18
C ALA A 20 8.45 15.51 18.14
N LYS A 21 8.19 15.66 19.45
CA LYS A 21 9.24 15.74 20.47
C LYS A 21 10.07 14.46 20.53
N GLN A 22 9.44 13.28 20.46
CA GLN A 22 10.15 12.00 20.44
C GLN A 22 11.04 11.84 19.20
N GLN A 23 10.64 12.42 18.07
CA GLN A 23 11.38 12.39 16.81
C GLN A 23 12.40 13.54 16.66
N GLY A 24 12.44 14.50 17.60
CA GLY A 24 13.33 15.66 17.51
C GLY A 24 12.98 16.66 16.40
N ILE A 25 11.71 16.71 15.97
CA ILE A 25 11.23 17.62 14.91
C ILE A 25 10.16 18.57 15.44
N THR A 26 9.81 19.60 14.66
CA THR A 26 8.74 20.53 15.04
C THR A 26 7.35 19.89 14.87
N PRO A 27 6.35 20.27 15.68
CA PRO A 27 4.98 19.79 15.48
C PRO A 27 4.44 20.08 14.07
N HIS A 28 4.79 21.23 13.48
CA HIS A 28 4.40 21.57 12.11
C HIS A 28 4.99 20.58 11.10
N ALA A 29 6.30 20.29 11.17
CA ALA A 29 6.96 19.34 10.28
C ALA A 29 6.33 17.94 10.40
N PHE A 30 6.07 17.50 11.64
CA PHE A 30 5.39 16.24 11.91
C PHE A 30 4.00 16.18 11.27
N MET A 31 3.17 17.21 11.45
CA MET A 31 1.81 17.24 10.91
C MET A 31 1.79 17.24 9.38
N VAL A 32 2.67 18.00 8.74
CA VAL A 32 2.79 18.02 7.27
C VAL A 32 3.21 16.64 6.75
N ASP A 33 4.16 15.98 7.42
CA ASP A 33 4.59 14.66 7.00
C ASP A 33 3.52 13.59 7.25
N ALA A 34 2.79 13.67 8.37
CA ALA A 34 1.66 12.79 8.65
C ALA A 34 0.58 12.87 7.55
N ILE A 35 0.24 14.08 7.08
CA ILE A 35 -0.68 14.28 5.96
C ILE A 35 -0.12 13.67 4.67
N ARG A 36 1.18 13.87 4.39
CA ARG A 36 1.84 13.29 3.21
C ARG A 36 1.79 11.76 3.22
N VAL A 37 2.11 11.15 4.35
CA VAL A 37 2.06 9.69 4.53
C VAL A 37 0.63 9.18 4.36
N ALA A 38 -0.35 9.83 4.99
CA ALA A 38 -1.75 9.45 4.87
C ALA A 38 -2.25 9.53 3.42
N ALA A 39 -1.95 10.63 2.72
CA ALA A 39 -2.32 10.81 1.31
C ALA A 39 -1.65 9.77 0.40
N SER A 40 -0.35 9.50 0.59
CA SER A 40 0.36 8.48 -0.18
C SER A 40 -0.18 7.07 0.07
N ASN A 41 -0.53 6.75 1.31
CA ASN A 41 -1.12 5.46 1.66
C ASN A 41 -2.52 5.31 1.06
N ALA A 42 -3.34 6.35 1.09
CA ALA A 42 -4.65 6.35 0.45
C ALA A 42 -4.55 6.12 -1.07
N GLU A 43 -3.59 6.78 -1.74
CA GLU A 43 -3.32 6.57 -3.16
C GLU A 43 -2.89 5.13 -3.46
N LYS A 44 -1.91 4.61 -2.72
CA LYS A 44 -1.43 3.23 -2.87
C LYS A 44 -2.55 2.21 -2.64
N HIS A 45 -3.39 2.43 -1.64
CA HIS A 45 -4.53 1.57 -1.36
C HIS A 45 -5.54 1.57 -2.50
N SER A 46 -5.91 2.76 -3.00
CA SER A 46 -6.83 2.90 -4.13
C SER A 46 -6.31 2.18 -5.37
N ARG A 47 -5.03 2.36 -5.71
CA ARG A 47 -4.37 1.65 -6.83
C ARG A 47 -4.37 0.14 -6.63
N PHE A 48 -4.01 -0.34 -5.44
CA PHE A 48 -4.02 -1.76 -5.12
C PHE A 48 -5.41 -2.39 -5.31
N VAL A 49 -6.47 -1.72 -4.86
CA VAL A 49 -7.86 -2.18 -5.04
C VAL A 49 -8.24 -2.18 -6.52
N ALA A 50 -7.90 -1.13 -7.27
CA ALA A 50 -8.17 -1.05 -8.70
C ALA A 50 -7.47 -2.20 -9.47
N ASP A 51 -6.19 -2.44 -9.17
CA ASP A 51 -5.40 -3.54 -9.76
C ASP A 51 -6.01 -4.91 -9.43
N ALA A 52 -6.45 -5.11 -8.18
CA ALA A 52 -7.09 -6.35 -7.76
C ALA A 52 -8.42 -6.61 -8.48
N LEU A 53 -9.24 -5.57 -8.65
CA LEU A 53 -10.51 -5.67 -9.40
C LEU A 53 -10.25 -5.97 -10.89
N ALA A 54 -9.27 -5.30 -11.50
CA ALA A 54 -8.88 -5.55 -12.89
C ALA A 54 -8.34 -6.99 -13.08
N ALA A 55 -7.48 -7.46 -12.16
CA ALA A 55 -6.98 -8.83 -12.17
C ALA A 55 -8.12 -9.85 -12.03
N ARG A 56 -9.09 -9.60 -11.14
CA ARG A 56 -10.27 -10.46 -10.99
C ARG A 56 -11.11 -10.51 -12.26
N ALA A 57 -11.35 -9.37 -12.91
CA ALA A 57 -12.09 -9.31 -14.16
C ALA A 57 -11.39 -10.16 -15.25
N ASN A 58 -10.07 -10.01 -15.38
CA ASN A 58 -9.27 -10.80 -16.33
C ASN A 58 -9.32 -12.31 -16.05
N VAL A 59 -9.22 -12.73 -14.79
CA VAL A 59 -9.31 -14.16 -14.41
C VAL A 59 -10.68 -14.74 -14.73
N LEU A 60 -11.75 -13.96 -14.58
CA LEU A 60 -13.11 -14.38 -14.92
C LEU A 60 -13.33 -14.47 -16.43
N GLU A 61 -12.82 -13.50 -17.19
CA GLU A 61 -12.94 -13.46 -18.66
C GLU A 61 -12.09 -14.53 -19.34
N SER A 62 -10.83 -14.68 -18.91
CA SER A 62 -9.87 -15.61 -19.55
C SER A 62 -10.02 -17.06 -19.12
N GLY A 63 -10.71 -17.32 -17.99
CA GLY A 63 -10.77 -18.65 -17.36
C GLY A 63 -9.43 -19.16 -16.84
N LYS A 64 -8.39 -18.31 -16.81
CA LYS A 64 -7.01 -18.65 -16.42
C LYS A 64 -6.64 -17.98 -15.11
N GLY A 65 -5.94 -18.72 -14.25
CA GLY A 65 -5.47 -18.25 -12.95
C GLY A 65 -4.11 -18.84 -12.62
N TYR A 66 -3.46 -18.32 -11.59
CA TYR A 66 -2.21 -18.88 -11.10
C TYR A 66 -2.50 -19.85 -9.95
N ALA A 67 -1.87 -21.02 -9.95
CA ALA A 67 -1.93 -21.92 -8.81
C ALA A 67 -1.27 -21.26 -7.58
N ALA A 68 -1.91 -21.34 -6.42
CA ALA A 68 -1.46 -20.65 -5.21
C ALA A 68 -0.06 -21.13 -4.79
N GLU A 69 0.21 -22.43 -4.94
CA GLU A 69 1.49 -23.05 -4.61
C GLU A 69 2.62 -22.49 -5.48
N ASP A 70 2.38 -22.34 -6.78
CA ASP A 70 3.35 -21.79 -7.75
C ASP A 70 3.65 -20.32 -7.42
N VAL A 71 2.63 -19.53 -7.07
CA VAL A 71 2.79 -18.13 -6.67
C VAL A 71 3.56 -18.03 -5.35
N HIS A 72 3.20 -18.82 -4.35
CA HIS A 72 3.89 -18.80 -3.04
C HIS A 72 5.35 -19.22 -3.16
N ALA A 73 5.65 -20.26 -3.96
CA ALA A 73 7.02 -20.69 -4.22
C ALA A 73 7.83 -19.58 -4.89
N TYR A 74 7.26 -18.93 -5.92
CA TYR A 74 7.87 -17.80 -6.60
C TYR A 74 8.16 -16.62 -5.66
N LEU A 75 7.19 -16.21 -4.84
CA LEU A 75 7.34 -15.09 -3.91
C LEU A 75 8.38 -15.37 -2.83
N ARG A 76 8.41 -16.58 -2.25
CA ARG A 76 9.42 -16.98 -1.26
C ARG A 76 10.83 -16.97 -1.85
N ALA A 77 11.01 -17.53 -3.05
CA ALA A 77 12.32 -17.54 -3.70
C ALA A 77 12.81 -16.11 -4.01
N ARG A 78 11.91 -15.24 -4.51
CA ARG A 78 12.23 -13.83 -4.77
C ARG A 78 12.59 -13.07 -3.49
N ALA A 79 11.88 -13.30 -2.38
CA ALA A 79 12.19 -12.70 -1.08
C ALA A 79 13.58 -13.11 -0.55
N GLN A 80 14.06 -14.29 -0.92
CA GLN A 80 15.40 -14.80 -0.59
C GLN A 80 16.48 -14.37 -1.59
N GLY A 81 16.14 -13.54 -2.59
CA GLY A 81 17.07 -13.14 -3.66
C GLY A 81 17.45 -14.28 -4.62
N LYS A 82 16.73 -15.41 -4.60
CA LYS A 82 17.01 -16.55 -5.47
C LYS A 82 16.33 -16.36 -6.84
N PRO A 83 16.95 -16.85 -7.93
CA PRO A 83 16.30 -16.88 -9.23
C PRO A 83 15.08 -17.80 -9.17
N ALA A 84 13.94 -17.31 -9.64
CA ALA A 84 12.69 -18.06 -9.71
C ALA A 84 11.96 -17.75 -11.01
N ALA A 85 11.50 -18.79 -11.70
CA ALA A 85 10.66 -18.63 -12.88
C ALA A 85 9.30 -18.05 -12.48
N LYS A 86 8.81 -17.07 -13.24
CA LYS A 86 7.46 -16.54 -13.02
C LYS A 86 6.43 -17.66 -13.25
N PRO A 87 5.43 -17.80 -12.36
CA PRO A 87 4.38 -18.80 -12.55
C PRO A 87 3.61 -18.51 -13.85
N LYS A 88 3.13 -19.56 -14.50
CA LYS A 88 2.29 -19.46 -15.71
C LYS A 88 0.83 -19.58 -15.31
N ALA A 89 -0.02 -18.77 -15.93
CA ALA A 89 -1.46 -18.89 -15.75
C ALA A 89 -1.94 -20.19 -16.39
N LYS A 90 -2.75 -20.96 -15.66
CA LYS A 90 -3.31 -22.25 -16.05
C LYS A 90 -4.84 -22.12 -16.06
N SER A 91 -5.51 -22.91 -16.89
CA SER A 91 -6.99 -22.96 -16.86
C SER A 91 -7.43 -23.43 -15.48
N TRP A 92 -8.32 -22.66 -14.84
CA TRP A 92 -8.95 -23.05 -13.58
C TRP A 92 -10.46 -23.27 -13.76
N ARG A 93 -11.02 -22.68 -14.81
CA ARG A 93 -12.31 -23.08 -15.39
C ARG A 93 -12.04 -23.91 -16.63
N GLY A 94 -12.77 -25.01 -16.75
CA GLY A 94 -12.80 -25.86 -17.95
C GLY A 94 -13.58 -25.18 -19.05
#